data_AF-A0AAN9G557-F1
#
_entry.id   AF-A0AAN9G557-F1
#
_cell.length_a   1.000
_cell.length_b   1.000
_cell.length_c   1.000
_cell.angle_alpha   90.00
_cell.angle_beta   90.00
_cell.angle_gamma   90.00
#
_symmetry.space_group_name_H-M   'P 1'
#
loop_
_entity.id
_entity.type
_entity.pdbx_description
1 polymer ?
#
loop_
_entity_poly.entity_id
_entity_poly.type
_entity_poly.pdbx_seq_one_letter_code
_entity_poly.pdbx_strand_id
1 'polypeptide(L)'
;MPLSSALFLPLVLFVSVVTFEFSLADPEVSSAQPDNNVRGNSGYITSRNYPENYPNDEDYEVTVTLDQAGPQTVELTLDDFDVERCTLCDCDNVLINGDGSNRLCGVKNGQKISVDVAGDTFTVTLHTDDDVEKRGFNISYNVEQGESVC
;
A
#
# COMPACT_ATOMS: atom_id res chain seq x y z
N MET A 1 19.96 14.48 82.17
CA MET A 1 18.99 13.54 82.79
C MET A 1 18.22 12.87 81.66
N PRO A 2 17.95 11.56 81.74
CA PRO A 2 17.89 10.64 80.60
C PRO A 2 16.45 10.28 80.15
N LEU A 3 16.31 9.76 78.92
CA LEU A 3 15.64 8.50 78.53
C LEU A 3 15.58 8.46 77.00
N SER A 4 16.38 7.61 76.34
CA SER A 4 15.98 6.27 75.87
C SER A 4 14.76 6.28 74.96
N SER A 5 14.97 5.94 73.68
CA SER A 5 14.51 4.65 73.13
C SER A 5 14.96 4.51 71.69
N ALA A 6 15.75 3.47 71.44
CA ALA A 6 16.02 2.96 70.11
C ALA A 6 14.83 2.11 69.66
N LEU A 7 14.36 2.32 68.43
CA LEU A 7 13.54 1.36 67.69
C LEU A 7 14.09 1.28 66.26
N PHE A 8 14.68 0.12 65.97
CA PHE A 8 14.95 -0.38 64.63
C PHE A 8 13.64 -0.74 63.95
N LEU A 9 13.50 -0.48 62.64
CA LEU A 9 12.77 -1.31 61.66
C LEU A 9 13.26 -0.94 60.24
N PRO A 10 13.05 -1.79 59.22
CA PRO A 10 14.16 -2.43 58.51
C PRO A 10 14.52 -1.76 57.17
N LEU A 11 15.78 -1.98 56.79
CA LEU A 11 16.36 -1.79 55.48
C LEU A 11 15.56 -2.57 54.43
N VAL A 12 14.69 -1.89 53.68
CA VAL A 12 14.14 -2.47 52.45
C VAL A 12 15.18 -2.26 51.35
N LEU A 13 15.95 -3.31 51.10
CA LEU A 13 16.76 -3.48 49.91
C LEU A 13 15.82 -3.57 48.71
N PHE A 14 15.48 -2.42 48.13
CA PHE A 14 14.98 -2.41 46.76
C PHE A 14 16.18 -2.68 45.86
N VAL A 15 16.23 -3.90 45.33
CA VAL A 15 17.01 -4.22 44.14
C VAL A 15 16.66 -3.13 43.13
N SER A 16 17.61 -2.23 42.86
CA SER A 16 17.50 -1.29 41.75
C SER A 16 17.50 -2.14 40.49
N VAL A 17 16.32 -2.60 40.08
CA VAL A 17 16.09 -3.02 38.71
C VAL A 17 16.47 -1.80 37.90
N VAL A 18 17.54 -1.96 37.14
CA VAL A 18 18.05 -0.99 36.21
C VAL A 18 16.85 -0.57 35.37
N THR A 19 16.29 0.61 35.60
CA THR A 19 15.47 1.26 34.58
C THR A 19 16.46 1.69 33.52
N PHE A 20 16.89 0.71 32.73
CA PHE A 20 17.08 0.93 31.31
C PHE A 20 15.72 1.41 30.85
N GLU A 21 15.53 2.73 30.83
CA GLU A 21 14.63 3.36 29.87
C GLU A 21 15.21 3.01 28.50
N PHE A 22 15.02 1.74 28.10
CA PHE A 22 15.09 1.36 26.72
C PHE A 22 13.85 2.00 26.12
N SER A 23 14.03 3.25 25.71
CA SER A 23 13.07 4.00 24.93
C SER A 23 12.83 3.21 23.65
N LEU A 24 11.90 2.26 23.71
CA LEU A 24 11.14 1.80 22.57
C LEU A 24 10.14 2.91 22.27
N ALA A 25 10.65 4.03 21.74
CA ALA A 25 9.84 4.76 20.80
C ALA A 25 9.64 3.78 19.66
N ASP A 26 8.40 3.33 19.49
CA ASP A 26 7.99 2.35 18.50
C ASP A 26 8.65 2.68 17.15
N PRO A 27 9.33 1.73 16.47
CA PRO A 27 9.49 1.89 15.03
C PRO A 27 8.06 2.03 14.52
N GLU A 28 7.77 3.14 13.85
CA GLU A 28 6.45 3.54 13.39
C GLU A 28 5.50 2.34 13.33
N VAL A 29 4.42 2.39 14.11
CA VAL A 29 3.22 1.65 13.76
C VAL A 29 2.85 2.17 12.37
N SER A 30 3.47 1.57 11.34
CA SER A 30 3.09 1.71 9.97
C SER A 30 1.68 1.19 10.00
N SER A 31 0.73 2.12 9.89
CA SER A 31 -0.59 1.80 9.36
C SER A 31 -0.34 0.80 8.24
N ALA A 32 -1.03 -0.35 8.26
CA ALA A 32 -0.83 -1.44 7.34
C ALA A 32 -1.21 -1.00 5.91
N GLN A 33 -0.38 -0.15 5.31
CA GLN A 33 -0.54 0.38 3.98
C GLN A 33 0.16 -0.57 3.01
N PRO A 34 -0.45 -0.84 1.85
CA PRO A 34 0.20 -1.63 0.82
C PRO A 34 1.49 -0.94 0.34
N ASP A 35 2.46 -1.75 -0.06
CA ASP A 35 3.69 -1.25 -0.67
C ASP A 35 3.37 -0.52 -1.98
N ASN A 36 3.82 0.72 -2.09
CA ASN A 36 3.63 1.53 -3.28
C ASN A 36 4.79 1.40 -4.29
N ASN A 37 5.78 0.56 -4.00
CA ASN A 37 6.86 0.22 -4.91
C ASN A 37 7.04 -1.30 -5.02
N VAL A 38 6.31 -1.90 -5.95
CA VAL A 38 6.30 -3.35 -6.15
C VAL A 38 7.36 -3.75 -7.17
N ARG A 39 7.96 -4.94 -7.00
CA ARG A 39 8.97 -5.45 -7.93
C ARG A 39 8.69 -6.89 -8.35
N GLY A 40 8.98 -7.20 -9.61
CA GLY A 40 8.98 -8.54 -10.17
C GLY A 40 8.07 -8.65 -11.38
N ASN A 41 8.14 -9.79 -12.07
CA ASN A 41 7.36 -10.03 -13.30
C ASN A 41 5.91 -10.43 -13.05
N SER A 42 5.51 -10.63 -11.80
CA SER A 42 4.13 -10.89 -11.42
C SER A 42 3.88 -10.46 -9.98
N GLY A 43 2.66 -10.04 -9.66
CA GLY A 43 2.32 -9.65 -8.30
C GLY A 43 0.89 -9.12 -8.20
N TYR A 44 0.64 -8.42 -7.09
CA TYR A 44 -0.66 -7.80 -6.79
C TYR A 44 -0.46 -6.33 -6.44
N ILE A 45 -1.42 -5.51 -6.84
CA ILE A 45 -1.50 -4.08 -6.57
C ILE A 45 -2.85 -3.85 -5.91
N THR A 46 -2.87 -3.21 -4.76
CA THR A 46 -4.11 -2.91 -4.02
C THR A 46 -4.23 -1.43 -3.72
N SER A 47 -5.46 -0.93 -3.69
CA SER A 47 -5.73 0.41 -3.14
C SER A 47 -5.43 0.42 -1.64
N ARG A 48 -5.18 1.62 -1.07
CA ARG A 48 -5.06 1.77 0.38
C ARG A 48 -6.28 1.20 1.08
N ASN A 49 -6.04 0.61 2.25
CA ASN A 49 -7.03 -0.01 3.14
C ASN A 49 -7.78 -1.23 2.58
N TYR A 50 -7.57 -1.63 1.32
CA TYR A 50 -8.24 -2.80 0.74
C TYR A 50 -8.12 -4.03 1.68
N PRO A 51 -9.22 -4.75 2.00
CA PRO A 51 -10.54 -4.71 1.35
C PRO A 51 -11.54 -3.68 1.93
N GLU A 52 -11.11 -2.80 2.83
CA GLU A 52 -11.90 -1.65 3.26
C GLU A 52 -11.86 -0.53 2.22
N ASN A 53 -12.68 0.49 2.42
CA ASN A 53 -12.77 1.61 1.49
C ASN A 53 -11.48 2.44 1.42
N TYR A 54 -11.15 2.93 0.22
CA TYR A 54 -10.05 3.90 0.04
C TYR A 54 -10.39 5.27 0.63
N PRO A 55 -9.38 6.09 1.02
CA PRO A 55 -9.61 7.46 1.47
C PRO A 55 -9.95 8.42 0.33
N ASN A 56 -10.73 9.45 0.64
CA ASN A 56 -10.94 10.63 -0.21
C ASN A 56 -9.69 11.54 -0.26
N ASP A 57 -9.67 12.46 -1.22
CA ASP A 57 -8.64 13.50 -1.40
C ASP A 57 -7.20 12.97 -1.56
N GLU A 58 -7.03 11.83 -2.26
CA GLU A 58 -5.72 11.20 -2.43
C GLU A 58 -5.35 10.93 -3.89
N ASP A 59 -4.06 11.16 -4.18
CA ASP A 59 -3.36 10.65 -5.35
C ASP A 59 -2.45 9.50 -4.92
N TYR A 60 -2.95 8.28 -4.99
CA TYR A 60 -2.21 7.08 -4.60
C TYR A 60 -1.62 6.36 -5.82
N GLU A 61 -0.32 6.53 -6.01
CA GLU A 61 0.44 5.88 -7.08
C GLU A 61 1.20 4.66 -6.56
N VAL A 62 1.05 3.54 -7.27
CA VAL A 62 1.92 2.37 -7.13
C VAL A 62 2.82 2.26 -8.35
N THR A 63 4.13 2.24 -8.12
CA THR A 63 5.13 1.95 -9.14
C THR A 63 5.45 0.47 -9.15
N VAL A 64 5.44 -0.15 -10.32
CA VAL A 64 5.88 -1.53 -10.50
C VAL A 64 7.15 -1.55 -11.32
N THR A 65 8.20 -2.17 -10.78
CA THR A 65 9.48 -2.40 -11.46
C THR A 65 9.61 -3.86 -11.89
N LEU A 66 9.67 -4.13 -13.19
CA LEU A 66 9.88 -5.44 -13.79
C LEU A 66 11.36 -5.86 -13.67
N ASP A 67 11.63 -7.16 -13.77
CA ASP A 67 12.99 -7.67 -13.60
C ASP A 67 13.88 -7.43 -14.82
N GLN A 68 13.28 -7.28 -15.99
CA GLN A 68 13.96 -7.00 -17.25
C GLN A 68 13.63 -5.59 -17.72
N ALA A 69 14.63 -4.92 -18.29
CA ALA A 69 14.44 -3.66 -18.99
C ALA A 69 14.20 -3.91 -20.48
N GLY A 70 13.27 -3.17 -21.07
CA GLY A 70 12.96 -3.20 -22.49
C GLY A 70 11.48 -3.50 -22.77
N PRO A 71 11.07 -3.46 -24.05
CA PRO A 71 9.67 -3.59 -24.44
C PRO A 71 9.09 -4.94 -23.98
N GLN A 72 8.09 -4.87 -23.11
CA GLN A 72 7.36 -6.01 -22.55
C GLN A 72 5.87 -5.71 -22.51
N THR A 73 5.03 -6.73 -22.65
CA THR A 73 3.58 -6.61 -22.46
C THR A 73 3.23 -7.20 -21.10
N VAL A 74 2.49 -6.45 -20.28
CA VAL A 74 2.00 -6.86 -18.97
C VAL A 74 0.48 -7.02 -19.05
N GLU A 75 -0.03 -8.19 -18.67
CA GLU A 75 -1.46 -8.40 -18.49
C GLU A 75 -1.84 -8.03 -17.04
N LEU A 76 -2.74 -7.07 -16.89
CA LEU A 76 -3.41 -6.75 -15.63
C LEU A 76 -4.77 -7.44 -15.59
N THR A 77 -5.09 -8.11 -14.49
CA THR A 77 -6.43 -8.65 -14.21
C THR A 77 -7.03 -7.91 -13.02
N LEU A 78 -8.18 -7.28 -13.22
CA LEU A 78 -8.93 -6.58 -12.18
C LEU A 78 -9.71 -7.59 -11.33
N ASP A 79 -9.02 -8.30 -10.42
CA ASP A 79 -9.61 -9.38 -9.61
C ASP A 79 -10.78 -8.88 -8.75
N ASP A 80 -10.62 -7.70 -8.17
CA ASP A 80 -11.69 -6.93 -7.55
C ASP A 80 -11.48 -5.45 -7.88
N PHE A 81 -12.52 -4.77 -8.34
CA PHE A 81 -12.46 -3.38 -8.79
C PHE A 81 -13.83 -2.74 -8.61
N ASP A 82 -13.91 -1.83 -7.64
CA ASP A 82 -15.07 -1.01 -7.33
C ASP A 82 -14.58 0.39 -6.94
N VAL A 83 -14.61 1.29 -7.91
CA VAL A 83 -14.24 2.71 -7.79
C VAL A 83 -15.47 3.54 -8.10
N GLU A 84 -15.62 4.70 -7.45
CA GLU A 84 -16.80 5.54 -7.65
C GLU A 84 -17.05 5.86 -9.13
N ARG A 85 -18.32 5.81 -9.55
CA ARG A 85 -18.71 5.95 -10.95
C ARG A 85 -19.35 7.31 -11.20
N CYS A 86 -18.61 8.15 -11.90
CA CYS A 86 -19.14 9.38 -12.50
C CYS A 86 -19.07 9.39 -14.04
N THR A 87 -19.55 10.46 -14.66
CA THR A 87 -19.64 10.58 -16.11
C THR A 87 -18.24 10.78 -16.69
N LEU A 88 -17.76 9.85 -17.53
CA LEU A 88 -16.38 9.86 -18.04
C LEU A 88 -15.31 9.63 -16.95
N CYS A 89 -15.68 9.09 -15.78
CA CYS A 89 -14.76 8.83 -14.66
C CYS A 89 -14.04 10.11 -14.21
N ASP A 90 -14.79 11.21 -14.07
CA ASP A 90 -14.27 12.54 -13.73
C ASP A 90 -14.16 12.81 -12.22
N CYS A 91 -14.93 12.09 -11.39
CA CYS A 91 -14.73 11.95 -9.94
C CYS A 91 -13.53 11.00 -9.69
N ASP A 92 -13.76 9.86 -9.01
CA ASP A 92 -12.71 8.87 -8.80
C ASP A 92 -12.32 8.11 -10.06
N ASN A 93 -11.03 7.84 -10.21
CA ASN A 93 -10.52 7.11 -11.36
C ASN A 93 -9.17 6.43 -11.10
N VAL A 94 -8.97 5.31 -11.80
CA VAL A 94 -7.68 4.63 -11.89
C VAL A 94 -7.06 4.87 -13.27
N LEU A 95 -5.81 5.31 -13.27
CA LEU A 95 -4.97 5.54 -14.44
C LEU A 95 -3.84 4.51 -14.48
N ILE A 96 -3.52 4.05 -15.69
CA ILE A 96 -2.33 3.22 -15.93
C ILE A 96 -1.34 4.08 -16.72
N ASN A 97 -0.10 4.20 -16.24
CA ASN A 97 0.94 5.07 -16.80
C ASN A 97 0.60 6.57 -16.89
N GLY A 98 -0.43 7.03 -16.16
CA GLY A 98 -0.79 8.45 -16.07
C GLY A 98 -1.19 9.10 -17.40
N ASP A 99 -1.45 8.33 -18.47
CA ASP A 99 -1.62 8.90 -19.82
C ASP A 99 -3.01 9.53 -20.05
N GLY A 100 -3.89 9.50 -19.04
CA GLY A 100 -5.23 10.10 -19.06
C GLY A 100 -6.17 9.55 -20.13
N SER A 101 -5.68 8.64 -20.97
CA SER A 101 -6.37 8.17 -22.18
C SER A 101 -7.37 7.05 -21.85
N ASN A 102 -7.13 6.32 -20.75
CA ASN A 102 -8.00 5.27 -20.23
C ASN A 102 -8.22 5.43 -18.72
N ARG A 103 -9.17 6.30 -18.34
CA ARG A 103 -9.68 6.39 -16.95
C ARG A 103 -10.61 5.22 -16.67
N LEU A 104 -10.35 4.48 -15.60
CA LEU A 104 -11.16 3.35 -15.16
C LEU A 104 -11.94 3.73 -13.90
N CYS A 105 -13.24 3.47 -13.89
CA CYS A 105 -14.11 3.67 -12.74
C CYS A 105 -15.34 2.74 -12.79
N GLY A 106 -16.12 2.70 -11.71
CA GLY A 106 -17.23 1.77 -11.51
C GLY A 106 -16.77 0.35 -11.21
N VAL A 107 -17.69 -0.62 -11.30
CA VAL A 107 -17.37 -2.04 -11.07
C VAL A 107 -16.81 -2.69 -12.35
N LYS A 108 -15.63 -3.30 -12.26
CA LYS A 108 -14.91 -3.91 -13.42
C LYS A 108 -14.29 -5.28 -13.16
N ASN A 109 -14.81 -6.04 -12.19
CA ASN A 109 -14.28 -7.33 -11.77
C ASN A 109 -14.10 -8.31 -12.95
N GLY A 110 -12.93 -8.93 -13.03
CA GLY A 110 -12.54 -9.90 -14.06
C GLY A 110 -12.13 -9.28 -15.41
N GLN A 111 -12.15 -7.96 -15.56
CA GLN A 111 -11.66 -7.31 -16.77
C GLN A 111 -10.13 -7.47 -16.86
N LYS A 112 -9.62 -7.72 -18.07
CA LYS A 112 -8.20 -7.79 -18.39
C LYS A 112 -7.76 -6.58 -19.19
N ILE A 113 -6.55 -6.09 -18.93
CA ILE A 113 -5.94 -4.94 -19.59
C ILE A 113 -4.50 -5.28 -19.95
N SER A 114 -4.15 -5.15 -21.23
CA SER A 114 -2.75 -5.29 -21.68
C SER A 114 -2.07 -3.92 -21.65
N VAL A 115 -0.88 -3.88 -21.07
CA VAL A 115 -0.06 -2.67 -20.93
C VAL A 115 1.28 -2.91 -21.59
N ASP A 116 1.61 -2.10 -22.60
CA ASP A 116 2.92 -2.13 -23.22
C ASP A 116 3.90 -1.25 -22.42
N VAL A 117 4.90 -1.88 -21.82
CA VAL A 117 5.93 -1.26 -21.00
C VAL A 117 7.19 -1.10 -21.86
N ALA A 118 7.61 0.14 -22.13
CA ALA A 118 8.77 0.41 -22.97
C ALA A 118 10.12 0.23 -22.24
N GLY A 119 10.14 0.44 -20.92
CA GLY A 119 11.31 0.34 -20.06
C GLY A 119 11.23 -0.87 -19.13
N ASP A 120 11.40 -0.65 -17.85
CA ASP A 120 11.22 -1.63 -16.78
C ASP A 120 10.12 -1.23 -15.80
N THR A 121 9.48 -0.08 -15.97
CA THR A 121 8.49 0.43 -15.01
C THR A 121 7.15 0.77 -15.64
N PHE A 122 6.06 0.49 -14.92
CA PHE A 122 4.73 1.05 -15.18
C PHE A 122 4.09 1.50 -13.87
N THR A 123 3.10 2.39 -13.95
CA THR A 123 2.41 2.91 -12.77
C THR A 123 0.91 2.64 -12.82
N VAL A 124 0.31 2.48 -11.64
CA VAL A 124 -1.14 2.46 -11.43
C VAL A 124 -1.46 3.53 -10.39
N THR A 125 -2.26 4.52 -10.78
CA THR A 125 -2.57 5.69 -9.96
C THR A 125 -4.07 5.74 -9.69
N LEU A 126 -4.47 5.76 -8.43
CA LEU A 126 -5.81 6.10 -7.99
C LEU A 126 -5.88 7.59 -7.67
N HIS A 127 -6.81 8.28 -8.29
CA HIS A 127 -7.17 9.65 -7.95
C HIS A 127 -8.57 9.63 -7.34
N THR A 128 -8.72 10.22 -6.16
CA THR A 128 -10.00 10.34 -5.45
C THR A 128 -10.39 11.80 -5.23
N ASP A 129 -11.68 12.10 -5.31
CA ASP A 129 -12.23 13.41 -4.97
C ASP A 129 -12.64 13.49 -3.48
N ASP A 130 -13.44 14.49 -3.10
CA ASP A 130 -13.76 14.80 -1.70
C ASP A 130 -14.93 13.98 -1.13
N ASP A 131 -15.58 13.11 -1.91
CA ASP A 131 -16.72 12.30 -1.45
C ASP A 131 -16.77 10.89 -2.06
N VAL A 132 -17.64 10.05 -1.49
CA VAL A 132 -17.99 8.70 -1.99
C VAL A 132 -16.82 7.72 -2.15
N GLU A 133 -16.36 7.22 -1.02
CA GLU A 133 -15.42 6.11 -0.98
C GLU A 133 -16.06 4.78 -1.48
N LYS A 134 -15.24 3.92 -2.09
CA LYS A 134 -15.57 2.54 -2.45
C LYS A 134 -14.46 1.59 -2.02
N ARG A 135 -14.67 0.29 -2.24
CA ARG A 135 -13.73 -0.78 -1.88
C ARG A 135 -12.37 -0.66 -2.58
N GLY A 136 -12.30 0.04 -3.71
CA GLY A 136 -11.07 0.25 -4.47
C GLY A 136 -10.74 -0.94 -5.35
N PHE A 137 -9.50 -1.42 -5.29
CA PHE A 137 -9.07 -2.48 -6.20
C PHE A 137 -8.06 -3.46 -5.59
N ASN A 138 -8.09 -4.67 -6.16
CA ASN A 138 -7.05 -5.67 -6.13
C ASN A 138 -6.78 -6.13 -7.56
N ILE A 139 -5.59 -5.81 -8.07
CA ILE A 139 -5.19 -6.06 -9.45
C ILE A 139 -4.01 -7.01 -9.42
N SER A 140 -4.16 -8.19 -10.03
CA SER A 140 -3.00 -9.04 -10.33
C SER A 140 -2.36 -8.59 -11.64
N TYR A 141 -1.04 -8.69 -11.71
CA TYR A 141 -0.29 -8.43 -12.93
C TYR A 141 0.66 -9.57 -13.23
N ASN A 142 0.90 -9.80 -14.52
CA ASN A 142 1.89 -10.77 -14.99
C ASN A 142 2.47 -10.32 -16.34
N VAL A 143 3.80 -10.36 -16.47
CA VAL A 143 4.49 -10.17 -17.74
C VAL A 143 4.14 -11.32 -18.67
N GLU A 144 3.64 -11.00 -19.86
CA GLU A 144 3.43 -11.99 -20.92
C GLU A 144 4.81 -12.49 -21.36
N GLN A 145 5.07 -13.79 -21.20
CA GLN A 145 6.33 -14.38 -21.67
C GLN A 145 6.34 -14.34 -23.20
N GLY A 146 7.09 -13.39 -23.76
CA GLY A 146 7.50 -13.46 -25.15
C GLY A 146 8.32 -14.72 -25.35
N GLU A 147 7.88 -15.57 -26.27
CA GLU A 147 8.59 -16.80 -26.63
C GLU A 147 10.05 -16.45 -26.96
N SER A 148 10.98 -16.96 -26.16
CA SER A 148 12.40 -16.72 -26.36
C SER A 148 12.80 -17.41 -27.65
N VAL A 149 12.89 -16.66 -28.75
CA VAL A 149 13.49 -17.17 -30.00
C VAL A 149 14.98 -17.35 -29.73
N CYS A 150 15.35 -18.59 -29.43
CA CYS A 150 16.74 -19.03 -29.31
C CYS A 150 17.44 -19.02 -30.67
#